data_AF-A0A5Q0NWE3-F1
#
_entry.id   AF-A0A5Q0NWE3-F1
#
_cell.length_a   1.000
_cell.length_b   1.000
_cell.length_c   1.000
_cell.angle_alpha   90.00
_cell.angle_beta   90.00
_cell.angle_gamma   90.00
#
_symmetry.space_group_name_H-M   'P 1'
#
loop_
_entity.id
_entity.type
_entity.pdbx_description
1 polymer ?
#
loop_
_entity_poly.entity_id
_entity_poly.type
_entity_poly.pdbx_seq_one_letter_code
_entity_poly.pdbx_strand_id
1 'polypeptide(L)'
;MFHRHPLLSLLTFAYLGFVGWMTLTPQASTGTSLMTRVADRVVRELGAYEPTAGLSAADIEFAANVAMFVPVGVFFLLLLGRRQWWLAVLAGLVLTLGIEVAQQEIPGRVSDPRDVVSNGLGTVIGVALGWVLTVGEWFREVGARRAAARRAAAQSDRQVASRR
;
A
#
# COMPACT_ATOMS: atom_id res chain seq x y z
N MET A 1 -9.82 6.41 -15.03
CA MET A 1 -8.95 5.22 -14.82
C MET A 1 -9.70 4.04 -14.16
N PHE A 2 -10.57 4.25 -13.16
CA PHE A 2 -11.33 3.20 -12.46
C PHE A 2 -12.13 2.22 -13.35
N HIS A 3 -12.59 2.67 -14.52
CA HIS A 3 -13.40 1.85 -15.43
C HIS A 3 -12.62 0.74 -16.14
N ARG A 4 -11.28 0.76 -16.16
CA ARG A 4 -10.48 -0.26 -16.83
C ARG A 4 -10.18 -1.49 -15.95
N HIS A 5 -10.32 -1.37 -14.62
CA HIS A 5 -10.08 -2.46 -13.67
C HIS A 5 -11.11 -2.41 -12.53
N PRO A 6 -12.36 -2.86 -12.77
CA PRO A 6 -13.44 -2.78 -11.79
C PRO A 6 -13.17 -3.61 -10.53
N LEU A 7 -12.53 -4.78 -10.68
CA LEU A 7 -12.14 -5.63 -9.56
C LEU A 7 -11.07 -4.99 -8.67
N LEU A 8 -10.04 -4.36 -9.24
CA LEU A 8 -9.02 -3.65 -8.47
C LEU A 8 -9.63 -2.49 -7.69
N SER A 9 -10.54 -1.74 -8.32
CA SER A 9 -11.24 -0.64 -7.67
C SER A 9 -12.10 -1.16 -6.51
N LEU A 10 -12.87 -2.23 -6.72
CA LEU A 10 -13.68 -2.88 -5.69
C LEU A 10 -12.81 -3.36 -4.52
N LEU A 11 -11.72 -4.07 -4.79
CA LEU A 11 -10.79 -4.55 -3.76
C LEU A 11 -10.16 -3.39 -2.99
N THR A 12 -9.80 -2.30 -3.69
CA THR A 12 -9.23 -1.13 -3.04
C THR A 12 -10.26 -0.49 -2.11
N PHE A 13 -11.49 -0.24 -2.57
CA PHE A 13 -12.52 0.35 -1.72
C PHE A 13 -12.91 -0.56 -0.56
N ALA A 14 -13.01 -1.87 -0.79
CA ALA A 14 -13.25 -2.84 0.28
C ALA A 14 -12.13 -2.82 1.33
N TYR A 15 -10.86 -2.76 0.88
CA TYR A 15 -9.72 -2.69 1.77
C TYR A 15 -9.63 -1.34 2.51
N LEU A 16 -9.91 -0.22 1.85
CA LEU A 16 -9.99 1.08 2.51
C LEU A 16 -11.12 1.13 3.54
N GLY A 17 -12.26 0.50 3.25
CA GLY A 17 -13.34 0.32 4.22
C GLY A 17 -12.89 -0.49 5.44
N PHE A 18 -12.13 -1.58 5.23
CA PHE A 18 -11.52 -2.35 6.30
C PHE A 18 -10.51 -1.53 7.12
N VAL A 19 -9.60 -0.79 6.48
CA VAL A 19 -8.62 0.09 7.16
C VAL A 19 -9.33 1.19 7.93
N GLY A 20 -10.33 1.84 7.35
CA GLY A 20 -11.13 2.86 8.02
C GLY A 20 -11.87 2.29 9.23
N TRP A 21 -12.50 1.12 9.09
CA TRP A 21 -13.12 0.43 10.21
C TRP A 21 -12.11 0.10 11.32
N MET A 22 -10.95 -0.45 10.98
CA MET A 22 -9.89 -0.79 11.92
C MET A 22 -9.34 0.43 12.68
N THR A 23 -9.12 1.54 11.98
CA THR A 23 -8.49 2.75 12.54
C THR A 23 -9.47 3.63 13.33
N LEU A 24 -10.74 3.64 12.93
CA LEU A 24 -11.78 4.48 13.55
C LEU A 24 -12.61 3.76 14.62
N THR A 25 -12.53 2.43 14.75
CA THR A 25 -13.23 1.71 15.82
C THR A 25 -12.75 2.22 17.18
N PRO A 26 -13.62 2.68 18.11
CA PRO A 26 -13.17 3.19 19.40
C PRO A 26 -12.31 2.17 20.16
N GLN A 27 -11.16 2.59 20.69
CA GLN A 27 -10.44 1.77 21.66
C GLN A 27 -11.25 1.81 22.96
N ALA A 28 -11.80 0.67 23.35
CA ALA A 28 -12.57 0.58 24.58
C ALA A 28 -11.68 0.95 25.77
N SER A 29 -11.96 2.08 26.41
CA SER A 29 -11.24 2.59 27.58
C SER A 29 -11.34 1.68 28.83
N THR A 30 -12.06 0.56 28.75
CA THR A 30 -12.32 -0.32 29.90
C THR A 30 -12.48 -1.81 29.52
N GLY A 31 -12.22 -2.20 28.27
CA GLY A 31 -12.38 -3.60 27.83
C GLY A 31 -11.31 -3.98 26.83
N THR A 32 -10.60 -5.09 27.07
CA THR A 32 -9.52 -5.60 26.22
C THR A 32 -10.03 -5.80 24.79
N SER A 33 -9.76 -4.84 23.91
CA SER A 33 -10.11 -4.93 22.50
C SER A 33 -9.44 -6.17 21.88
N LEU A 34 -10.00 -6.74 20.81
CA LEU A 34 -9.39 -7.89 20.12
C LEU A 34 -7.93 -7.58 19.74
N MET A 35 -7.65 -6.34 19.34
CA MET A 35 -6.30 -5.85 19.05
C MET A 35 -5.39 -5.89 20.27
N THR A 36 -5.86 -5.44 21.45
CA THR A 36 -5.10 -5.55 22.70
C THR A 36 -4.82 -7.00 23.06
N ARG A 37 -5.79 -7.92 22.86
CA ARG A 37 -5.58 -9.36 23.12
C ARG A 37 -4.57 -9.99 22.17
N VAL A 38 -4.63 -9.62 20.89
CA VAL A 38 -3.68 -10.08 19.87
C VAL A 38 -2.30 -9.50 20.16
N ALA A 39 -2.19 -8.20 20.44
CA ALA A 39 -0.95 -7.55 20.82
C ALA A 39 -0.35 -8.20 22.07
N ASP A 40 -1.12 -8.38 23.14
CA ASP A 40 -0.67 -9.05 24.37
C ASP A 40 -0.24 -10.49 24.11
N ARG A 41 -0.94 -11.21 23.21
CA ARG A 41 -0.54 -12.58 22.83
C ARG A 41 0.77 -12.57 22.08
N VAL A 42 0.93 -11.67 21.11
CA VAL A 42 2.17 -11.51 20.34
C VAL A 42 3.32 -11.11 21.25
N VAL A 43 3.13 -10.14 22.16
CA VAL A 43 4.14 -9.75 23.16
C VAL A 43 4.54 -10.93 24.05
N ARG A 44 3.60 -11.74 24.54
CA ARG A 44 3.93 -12.88 25.38
C ARG A 44 4.69 -13.98 24.65
N GLU A 45 4.31 -14.26 23.40
CA GLU A 45 4.96 -15.28 22.58
C GLU A 45 6.32 -14.81 22.04
N LEU A 46 6.45 -13.55 21.65
CA LEU A 46 7.72 -12.96 21.22
C LEU A 46 8.63 -12.62 22.42
N GLY A 47 8.08 -12.25 23.57
CA GLY A 47 8.85 -11.99 24.80
C GLY A 47 9.53 -13.25 25.35
N ALA A 48 9.10 -14.44 24.91
CA ALA A 48 9.80 -15.71 25.18
C ALA A 48 11.09 -15.87 24.35
N TYR A 49 11.33 -15.01 23.36
CA TYR A 49 12.57 -14.92 22.59
C TYR A 49 13.39 -13.72 23.10
N GLU A 50 14.59 -13.96 23.65
CA GLU A 50 15.48 -12.91 24.19
C GLU A 50 15.71 -11.70 23.26
N PRO A 51 15.83 -11.83 21.92
CA PRO A 51 16.02 -10.69 21.04
C PRO A 51 14.85 -9.70 20.99
N THR A 52 13.66 -10.12 21.41
CA THR A 52 12.42 -9.33 21.34
C THR A 52 11.90 -8.89 22.71
N ALA A 53 12.63 -9.19 23.79
CA ALA A 53 12.29 -8.80 25.16
C ALA A 53 12.26 -7.28 25.41
N GLY A 54 12.79 -6.47 24.48
CA GLY A 54 12.77 -5.00 24.54
C GLY A 54 11.68 -4.33 23.69
N LEU A 55 10.86 -5.08 22.94
CA LEU A 55 9.80 -4.49 22.12
C LEU A 55 8.61 -4.07 22.99
N SER A 56 8.30 -2.79 22.97
CA SER A 56 7.13 -2.24 23.66
C SER A 56 5.85 -2.52 22.87
N ALA A 57 4.69 -2.43 23.53
CA ALA A 57 3.39 -2.49 22.84
C ALA A 57 3.28 -1.42 21.74
N ALA A 58 3.89 -0.25 21.94
CA ALA A 58 3.92 0.82 20.97
C ALA A 58 4.74 0.47 19.70
N ASP A 59 5.81 -0.31 19.82
CA ASP A 59 6.60 -0.76 18.66
C ASP A 59 5.81 -1.75 17.80
N ILE A 60 5.03 -2.62 18.45
CA ILE A 60 4.16 -3.58 17.77
C ILE A 60 3.00 -2.85 17.09
N GLU A 61 2.39 -1.88 17.75
CA GLU A 61 1.35 -1.03 17.16
C GLU A 61 1.89 -0.27 15.94
N PHE A 62 3.08 0.33 16.06
CA PHE A 62 3.75 0.99 14.95
C PHE A 62 3.99 0.05 13.77
N ALA A 63 4.53 -1.14 14.01
CA ALA A 63 4.80 -2.13 12.97
C ALA A 63 3.50 -2.65 12.32
N ALA A 64 2.43 -2.84 13.11
CA ALA A 64 1.11 -3.24 12.61
C ALA A 64 0.50 -2.16 11.71
N ASN A 65 0.61 -0.88 12.09
CA ASN A 65 0.18 0.26 11.29
C ASN A 65 0.94 0.35 9.96
N VAL A 66 2.27 0.21 10.00
CA VAL A 66 3.10 0.10 8.78
C VAL A 66 2.59 -1.03 7.89
N ALA A 67 2.46 -2.25 8.43
CA ALA A 67 2.05 -3.43 7.67
C ALA A 67 0.65 -3.28 7.06
N MET A 68 -0.29 -2.66 7.78
CA MET A 68 -1.66 -2.39 7.30
C MET A 68 -1.68 -1.38 6.15
N PHE A 69 -0.75 -0.42 6.11
CA PHE A 69 -0.69 0.57 5.02
C PHE A 69 0.13 0.11 3.80
N VAL A 70 0.91 -0.98 3.89
CA VAL A 70 1.61 -1.55 2.73
C VAL A 70 0.65 -1.89 1.58
N PRO A 71 -0.47 -2.63 1.79
CA PRO A 71 -1.41 -2.91 0.70
C PRO A 71 -2.09 -1.65 0.15
N VAL A 72 -2.32 -0.63 0.99
CA VAL A 72 -2.85 0.68 0.53
C VAL A 72 -1.90 1.29 -0.51
N GLY A 73 -0.61 1.34 -0.22
CA GLY A 73 0.41 1.84 -1.15
C GLY A 73 0.47 1.05 -2.46
N VAL A 74 0.37 -0.28 -2.39
CA VAL A 74 0.30 -1.15 -3.59
C VAL A 74 -0.93 -0.82 -4.43
N PHE A 75 -2.12 -0.78 -3.83
CA PHE A 75 -3.36 -0.51 -4.55
C PHE A 75 -3.39 0.88 -5.18
N PHE A 76 -2.91 1.90 -4.46
CA PHE A 76 -2.83 3.26 -5.01
C PHE A 76 -1.87 3.34 -6.19
N LEU A 77 -0.71 2.66 -6.13
CA LEU A 77 0.19 2.58 -7.28
C LEU A 77 -0.47 1.88 -8.46
N LEU A 78 -1.19 0.77 -8.24
CA LEU A 78 -1.84 0.03 -9.32
C LEU A 78 -3.00 0.81 -9.95
N LEU A 79 -3.74 1.60 -9.17
CA LEU A 79 -4.84 2.42 -9.65
C LEU A 79 -4.39 3.69 -10.39
N LEU A 80 -3.40 4.40 -9.84
CA LEU A 80 -2.87 5.65 -10.40
C LEU A 80 -1.78 5.40 -11.45
N GLY A 81 -1.20 4.20 -11.45
CA GLY A 81 -0.12 3.80 -12.34
C GLY A 81 1.26 4.26 -11.86
N ARG A 82 2.28 3.51 -12.30
CA ARG A 82 3.68 3.69 -11.86
C ARG A 82 4.27 5.08 -12.11
N ARG A 83 3.85 5.73 -13.19
CA ARG A 83 4.34 7.08 -13.56
C ARG A 83 3.85 8.15 -12.57
N GLN A 84 2.76 7.86 -11.85
CA GLN A 84 2.14 8.74 -10.86
C GLN A 84 2.34 8.19 -9.44
N TRP A 85 3.44 7.46 -9.19
CA TRP A 85 3.75 6.90 -7.87
C TRP A 85 3.74 7.95 -6.75
N TRP A 86 4.15 9.19 -7.05
CA TRP A 86 4.12 10.29 -6.09
C TRP A 86 2.69 10.68 -5.69
N LEU A 87 1.72 10.56 -6.61
CA LEU A 87 0.29 10.73 -6.29
C LEU A 87 -0.22 9.60 -5.41
N ALA A 88 0.30 8.37 -5.56
CA ALA A 88 -0.04 7.27 -4.68
C ALA A 88 0.45 7.51 -3.25
N VAL A 89 1.68 8.00 -3.08
CA VAL A 89 2.21 8.41 -1.77
C VAL A 89 1.40 9.57 -1.19
N LEU A 90 1.12 10.61 -2.00
CA LEU A 90 0.33 11.75 -1.56
C LEU A 90 -1.09 11.35 -1.15
N ALA A 91 -1.74 10.47 -1.91
CA ALA A 91 -3.06 9.95 -1.58
C ALA A 91 -3.05 9.17 -0.24
N GLY A 92 -2.00 8.39 0.02
CA GLY A 92 -1.82 7.71 1.31
C GLY A 92 -1.63 8.69 2.46
N LEU A 93 -0.82 9.75 2.27
CA LEU A 93 -0.66 10.81 3.28
C LEU A 93 -1.97 11.54 3.56
N VAL A 94 -2.74 11.89 2.53
CA VAL A 94 -4.06 12.53 2.67
C VAL A 94 -5.04 11.61 3.40
N LEU A 95 -5.05 10.32 3.08
CA LEU A 95 -5.88 9.32 3.78
C LEU A 95 -5.52 9.27 5.27
N THR A 96 -4.23 9.18 5.58
CA THR A 96 -3.72 9.13 6.95
C THR A 96 -4.09 10.38 7.77
N LEU A 97 -3.90 11.57 7.19
CA LEU A 97 -4.32 12.82 7.83
C LEU A 97 -5.84 12.89 8.02
N GLY A 98 -6.61 12.39 7.05
CA GLY A 98 -8.06 12.29 7.16
C GLY A 98 -8.51 11.37 8.30
N ILE A 99 -7.81 10.25 8.51
CA ILE A 99 -8.05 9.35 9.64
C ILE A 99 -7.74 10.05 10.96
N GLU A 100 -6.60 10.74 11.05
CA GLU A 100 -6.20 11.46 12.26
C GLU A 100 -7.21 12.54 12.65
N VAL A 101 -7.68 13.33 11.67
CA VAL A 101 -8.74 14.33 11.89
C VAL A 101 -10.04 13.67 12.32
N ALA A 102 -10.44 12.56 11.70
CA ALA A 102 -11.65 11.84 12.08
C ALA A 102 -11.57 11.25 13.51
N GLN A 103 -10.38 10.85 13.96
CA GLN A 103 -10.16 10.34 15.32
C GLN A 103 -10.31 11.42 16.40
N GLN A 104 -10.04 12.70 16.09
CA GLN A 104 -10.21 13.80 17.06
C GLN A 104 -11.66 13.95 17.55
N GLU A 105 -12.62 13.54 16.72
CA GLU A 105 -14.06 13.59 17.01
C GLU A 105 -14.56 12.33 17.76
N ILE A 106 -13.69 11.34 18.00
CA ILE A 106 -14.07 10.05 18.61
C ILE A 106 -13.63 10.02 20.08
N PRO A 107 -14.57 10.03 21.06
CA PRO A 107 -14.23 9.96 22.47
C PRO A 107 -13.42 8.70 22.79
N GLY A 108 -12.28 8.87 23.48
CA GLY A 108 -11.38 7.76 23.83
C GLY A 108 -10.36 7.39 22.76
N ARG A 109 -10.32 8.12 21.63
CA ARG A 109 -9.20 8.06 20.67
C ARG A 109 -8.26 9.24 20.88
N VAL A 110 -6.96 8.97 20.81
CA VAL A 110 -5.91 9.97 20.84
C VAL A 110 -5.22 9.94 19.49
N SER A 111 -5.25 11.05 18.76
CA SER A 111 -4.41 11.23 17.58
C SER A 111 -2.94 11.25 18.00
N ASP A 112 -2.13 10.35 17.47
CA ASP A 112 -0.68 10.32 17.68
C ASP A 112 0.05 10.59 16.36
N PRO A 113 0.93 11.60 16.28
CA PRO A 113 1.79 11.82 15.12
C PRO A 113 2.58 10.57 14.67
N ARG A 114 2.82 9.61 15.57
CA ARG A 114 3.44 8.31 15.24
C ARG A 114 2.58 7.45 14.31
N ASP A 115 1.26 7.60 14.34
CA ASP A 115 0.35 6.94 13.41
C ASP A 115 0.52 7.51 12.01
N VAL A 116 0.72 8.82 11.89
CA VAL A 116 0.98 9.45 10.60
C VAL A 116 2.27 8.92 9.98
N VAL A 117 3.31 8.80 10.79
CA VAL A 117 4.62 8.29 10.37
C VAL A 117 4.54 6.82 9.98
N SER A 118 3.95 5.95 10.80
CA SER A 118 3.83 4.52 10.51
C SER A 118 2.99 4.25 9.26
N ASN A 119 1.83 4.88 9.14
CA ASN A 119 0.95 4.74 7.97
C ASN A 119 1.61 5.29 6.69
N GLY A 120 2.32 6.43 6.80
CA GLY A 120 3.11 7.00 5.71
C GLY A 120 4.23 6.06 5.24
N LEU A 121 4.98 5.48 6.18
CA LEU A 121 6.04 4.49 5.89
C LEU A 121 5.47 3.24 5.22
N GLY A 122 4.36 2.71 5.73
CA GLY A 122 3.63 1.60 5.13
C GLY A 122 3.25 1.90 3.69
N THR A 123 2.68 3.08 3.43
CA THR A 123 2.32 3.53 2.09
C THR A 123 3.53 3.55 1.16
N VAL A 124 4.66 4.13 1.59
CA VAL A 124 5.89 4.21 0.78
C VAL A 124 6.44 2.82 0.48
N ILE A 125 6.49 1.93 1.47
CA ILE A 125 6.91 0.53 1.29
C ILE A 125 5.98 -0.18 0.30
N GLY A 126 4.67 0.03 0.42
CA GLY A 126 3.67 -0.49 -0.50
C GLY A 126 3.87 -0.04 -1.94
N VAL A 127 4.13 1.25 -2.14
CA VAL A 127 4.44 1.80 -3.46
C VAL A 127 5.73 1.20 -4.02
N ALA A 128 6.78 1.06 -3.20
CA ALA A 128 8.02 0.41 -3.62
C ALA A 128 7.81 -1.06 -4.01
N LEU A 129 7.03 -1.80 -3.22
CA LEU A 129 6.68 -3.18 -3.49
C LEU A 129 5.87 -3.31 -4.79
N GLY A 130 4.86 -2.46 -5.00
CA GLY A 130 4.10 -2.44 -6.24
C GLY A 130 4.99 -2.15 -7.46
N TRP A 131 6.02 -1.33 -7.31
CA TRP A 131 7.03 -1.08 -8.35
C TRP A 131 7.81 -2.34 -8.69
N VAL A 132 8.27 -3.08 -7.69
CA VAL A 132 9.01 -4.34 -7.86
C VAL A 132 8.12 -5.39 -8.55
N LEU A 133 6.89 -5.57 -8.07
CA LEU A 133 5.95 -6.58 -8.60
C LEU A 133 5.58 -6.31 -10.07
N THR A 134 5.51 -5.04 -10.47
CA THR A 134 5.14 -4.66 -11.84
C THR A 134 6.33 -4.48 -12.77
N VAL A 135 7.58 -4.60 -12.27
CA VAL A 135 8.80 -4.35 -13.07
C VAL A 135 8.90 -5.30 -14.26
N GLY A 136 8.52 -6.58 -14.09
CA GLY A 136 8.58 -7.59 -15.14
C GLY A 136 7.63 -7.30 -16.31
N GLU A 137 6.43 -6.78 -16.04
CA GLU A 137 5.47 -6.41 -17.08
C GLU A 137 5.97 -5.23 -17.92
N TRP A 138 6.62 -4.26 -17.28
CA TRP A 138 7.23 -3.13 -17.97
C TRP A 138 8.33 -3.58 -18.93
N PHE A 139 9.23 -4.46 -18.49
CA PHE A 139 10.28 -5.00 -19.36
C PHE A 139 9.71 -5.80 -20.54
N ARG A 140 8.65 -6.60 -20.30
CA ARG A 140 7.94 -7.32 -21.37
C ARG A 140 7.34 -6.36 -22.40
N GLU A 141 6.71 -5.28 -21.96
CA GLU A 141 6.08 -4.31 -22.85
C GLU A 141 7.11 -3.53 -23.66
N VAL A 142 8.22 -3.11 -23.05
CA VAL A 142 9.34 -2.47 -23.76
C VAL A 142 9.94 -3.43 -24.80
N GLY A 143 10.12 -4.70 -24.45
CA GLY A 143 10.59 -5.74 -25.37
C GLY A 143 9.64 -5.94 -26.55
N ALA A 144 8.34 -6.04 -26.30
CA ALA A 144 7.32 -6.19 -27.32
C ALA A 144 7.29 -5.00 -28.29
N ARG A 145 7.38 -3.75 -27.78
CA ARG A 145 7.43 -2.53 -28.60
C ARG A 145 8.67 -2.50 -29.49
N ARG A 146 9.83 -2.86 -28.96
CA ARG A 146 11.09 -2.96 -29.73
C ARG A 146 11.00 -4.04 -30.81
N ALA A 147 10.43 -5.19 -30.51
CA ALA A 147 10.23 -6.27 -31.48
C ALA A 147 9.26 -5.85 -32.60
N ALA A 148 8.18 -5.16 -32.27
CA ALA A 148 7.23 -4.61 -33.25
C ALA A 148 7.90 -3.58 -34.17
N ALA A 149 8.70 -2.65 -33.61
CA ALA A 149 9.44 -1.66 -34.40
C ALA A 149 10.45 -2.31 -35.37
N ARG A 150 11.17 -3.35 -34.93
CA ARG A 150 12.09 -4.11 -35.80
C ARG A 150 11.36 -4.81 -36.95
N ARG A 151 10.18 -5.39 -36.68
CA ARG A 151 9.36 -6.04 -37.72
C ARG A 151 8.86 -5.02 -38.75
N ALA A 152 8.43 -3.85 -38.31
CA ALA A 152 7.99 -2.77 -39.20
C ALA A 152 9.13 -2.30 -40.13
N ALA A 153 10.34 -2.10 -39.59
CA ALA A 153 11.52 -1.73 -40.38
C ALA A 153 11.91 -2.80 -41.42
N ALA A 154 11.90 -4.09 -41.03
CA ALA A 154 12.20 -5.16 -41.97
C ALA A 154 11.15 -5.29 -43.10
N GLN A 155 9.89 -4.93 -42.84
CA GLN A 155 8.83 -4.91 -43.85
C GLN A 155 9.00 -3.74 -44.82
N SER A 156 9.37 -2.55 -44.34
CA SER A 156 9.68 -1.41 -45.23
C SER A 156 10.86 -1.71 -46.15
N ASP A 157 11.93 -2.34 -45.63
CA ASP A 157 13.10 -2.67 -46.44
C ASP A 157 12.76 -3.69 -47.55
N ARG A 158 11.92 -4.68 -47.24
CA ARG A 158 11.43 -5.65 -48.23
C ARG A 158 10.57 -5.00 -49.31
N GLN A 159 9.70 -4.06 -48.95
CA GLN A 159 8.86 -3.34 -49.92
C GLN A 159 9.68 -2.43 -50.85
N VAL A 160 10.77 -1.85 -50.35
CA VAL A 160 11.70 -1.05 -51.17
C VAL A 160 12.47 -1.96 -52.13
N ALA A 161 12.94 -3.12 -51.66
CA ALA A 161 13.66 -4.08 -52.49
C ALA A 161 12.81 -4.66 -53.63
N SER A 162 11.51 -4.90 -53.41
CA SER A 162 10.60 -5.46 -54.43
C SER A 162 10.13 -4.45 -55.48
N ARG A 163 10.45 -3.16 -55.33
CA ARG A 163 10.08 -2.08 -56.27
C ARG A 163 11.21 -1.70 -57.23
N ARG A 164 12.39 -2.33 -57.09
CA ARG A 164 13.54 -2.17 -57.98
C ARG A 164 13.63 -3.37 -58.91
#